data_AF-I6QZY2-F1
#
_entry.id   AF-I6QZY2-F1
#
_cell.length_a   1.000
_cell.length_b   1.000
_cell.length_c   1.000
_cell.angle_alpha   90.00
_cell.angle_beta   90.00
_cell.angle_gamma   90.00
#
_symmetry.space_group_name_H-M   'P 1'
#
loop_
_entity.id
_entity.type
_entity.pdbx_description
1 polymer ?
#
loop_
_entity_poly.entity_id
_entity_poly.type
_entity_poly.pdbx_seq_one_letter_code
_entity_poly.pdbx_strand_id
1 'polypeptide(L)'
;MTLRCCLLLVVVAAVTRSVVGTAEVMSHVTAHFGKALEECRDESGLSAEVLEEFQHFWREDFEVVHRELGCAIICMSNKFSLLQDDSRMHHVNMHDYVKGFPNGEVLSGKLVELIHNCEKQYDTLTDDCDRVVKVAACFKVDAKAAGIAPEVAMIEAVMEKY
;
A
#
# COMPACT_ATOMS: atom_id res chain seq x y z
N MET A 1 -8.56 36.60 -22.59
CA MET A 1 -7.85 35.31 -22.71
C MET A 1 -6.83 35.07 -21.60
N THR A 2 -6.31 36.09 -20.93
CA THR A 2 -5.29 35.97 -19.86
C THR A 2 -5.79 35.35 -18.55
N LEU A 3 -7.00 35.68 -18.10
CA LEU A 3 -7.53 35.20 -16.80
C LEU A 3 -7.80 33.68 -16.78
N ARG A 4 -8.23 33.10 -17.92
CA ARG A 4 -8.47 31.64 -18.06
C ARG A 4 -7.17 30.83 -18.03
N CYS A 5 -6.08 31.33 -18.62
CA CYS A 5 -4.78 30.65 -18.55
C CYS A 5 -4.19 30.67 -17.14
N CYS A 6 -4.31 31.78 -16.40
CA CYS A 6 -3.81 31.86 -15.03
C CYS A 6 -4.55 30.89 -14.08
N LEU A 7 -5.87 30.77 -14.22
CA LEU A 7 -6.67 29.80 -13.44
C LEU A 7 -6.29 28.34 -13.75
N LEU A 8 -6.04 28.01 -15.02
CA LEU A 8 -5.60 26.67 -15.42
C LEU A 8 -4.21 26.32 -14.86
N LEU A 9 -3.26 27.26 -14.87
CA LEU A 9 -1.92 27.05 -14.34
C LEU A 9 -1.89 26.85 -12.82
N VAL A 10 -2.72 27.58 -12.07
CA VAL A 10 -2.81 27.44 -10.61
C VAL A 10 -3.40 26.08 -10.21
N VAL A 11 -4.40 25.59 -10.93
CA VAL A 11 -5.04 24.29 -10.65
C VAL A 11 -4.04 23.15 -10.93
N VAL A 12 -3.31 23.19 -12.04
CA VAL A 12 -2.32 22.14 -12.36
C VAL A 12 -1.19 22.08 -11.32
N ALA A 13 -0.70 23.23 -10.83
CA ALA A 13 0.35 23.27 -9.82
C ALA A 13 -0.10 22.80 -8.42
N ALA A 14 -1.39 22.98 -8.07
CA ALA A 14 -1.93 22.48 -6.81
C ALA A 14 -2.08 20.94 -6.82
N VAL A 15 -2.53 20.38 -7.95
CA VAL A 15 -2.74 18.94 -8.11
C VAL A 15 -1.42 18.17 -8.08
N THR A 16 -0.34 18.70 -8.67
CA THR A 16 0.96 18.01 -8.65
C THR A 16 1.58 17.94 -7.25
N ARG A 17 1.38 18.97 -6.40
CA ARG A 17 1.90 18.96 -5.03
C ARG A 17 1.20 17.95 -4.13
N SER A 18 -0.11 17.77 -4.27
CA SER A 18 -0.85 16.80 -3.45
C SER A 18 -0.46 15.35 -3.75
N VAL A 19 -0.22 15.03 -5.03
CA VAL A 19 0.17 13.68 -5.48
C VAL A 19 1.53 13.27 -4.94
N VAL A 20 2.52 14.19 -4.99
CA VAL A 20 3.86 13.95 -4.42
C VAL A 20 3.80 13.70 -2.92
N GLY A 21 2.98 14.46 -2.19
CA GLY A 21 2.81 14.27 -0.75
C GLY A 21 2.28 12.88 -0.38
N THR A 22 1.31 12.35 -1.13
CA THR A 22 0.73 11.03 -0.84
C THR A 22 1.66 9.85 -1.17
N ALA A 23 2.50 9.96 -2.20
CA ALA A 23 3.49 8.94 -2.52
C ALA A 23 4.61 8.88 -1.47
N GLU A 24 5.00 10.02 -0.90
CA GLU A 24 5.93 10.07 0.24
C GLU A 24 5.36 9.37 1.48
N VAL A 25 4.08 9.61 1.83
CA VAL A 25 3.44 8.87 2.93
C VAL A 25 3.41 7.37 2.63
N MET A 26 3.09 6.97 1.40
CA MET A 26 3.06 5.55 1.02
C MET A 26 4.44 4.89 1.13
N SER A 27 5.53 5.63 0.88
CA SER A 27 6.89 5.10 1.04
C SER A 27 7.21 4.81 2.51
N HIS A 28 6.81 5.70 3.41
CA HIS A 28 6.92 5.51 4.85
C HIS A 28 6.09 4.31 5.36
N VAL A 29 4.83 4.22 4.91
CA VAL A 29 3.94 3.07 5.21
C VAL A 29 4.58 1.77 4.75
N THR A 30 5.10 1.73 3.52
CA THR A 30 5.73 0.54 2.94
C THR A 30 7.00 0.15 3.69
N ALA A 31 7.87 1.11 4.00
CA ALA A 31 9.12 0.86 4.72
C ALA A 31 8.87 0.26 6.11
N HIS A 32 7.96 0.87 6.89
CA HIS A 32 7.65 0.39 8.23
C HIS A 32 6.92 -0.96 8.21
N PHE A 33 5.94 -1.12 7.31
CA PHE A 33 5.20 -2.37 7.17
C PHE A 33 6.12 -3.54 6.75
N GLY A 34 7.05 -3.27 5.82
CA GLY A 34 7.99 -4.25 5.28
C GLY A 34 8.90 -4.92 6.32
N LYS A 35 9.12 -4.30 7.47
CA LYS A 35 9.93 -4.85 8.57
C LYS A 35 9.42 -6.17 9.12
N ALA A 36 8.11 -6.40 9.04
CA ALA A 36 7.51 -7.64 9.50
C ALA A 36 7.72 -8.80 8.51
N LEU A 37 8.23 -8.55 7.30
CA LEU A 37 8.36 -9.57 6.26
C LEU A 37 9.20 -10.75 6.72
N GLU A 38 10.37 -10.49 7.32
CA GLU A 38 11.31 -11.55 7.72
C GLU A 38 10.72 -12.47 8.78
N GLU A 39 10.01 -11.91 9.76
CA GLU A 39 9.31 -12.69 10.79
C GLU A 39 8.14 -13.52 10.23
N CYS A 40 7.66 -13.18 9.03
CA CYS A 40 6.50 -13.79 8.40
C CYS A 40 6.84 -14.77 7.28
N ARG A 41 8.12 -14.95 6.91
CA ARG A 41 8.51 -15.85 5.81
C ARG A 41 8.19 -17.30 6.12
N ASP A 42 8.62 -17.76 7.29
CA ASP A 42 8.49 -19.17 7.67
C ASP A 42 7.02 -19.61 7.76
N GLU A 43 6.14 -18.77 8.31
CA GLU A 43 4.71 -19.13 8.42
C GLU A 43 3.98 -19.06 7.08
N SER A 44 4.37 -18.14 6.20
CA SER A 44 3.71 -17.92 4.92
C SER A 44 4.22 -18.82 3.80
N GLY A 45 5.41 -19.40 3.96
CA GLY A 45 6.14 -20.11 2.91
C GLY A 45 6.75 -19.18 1.85
N LEU A 46 6.78 -17.86 2.09
CA LEU A 46 7.26 -16.88 1.12
C LEU A 46 8.80 -16.87 1.06
N SER A 47 9.35 -17.52 0.03
CA SER A 47 10.80 -17.54 -0.20
C SER A 47 11.35 -16.16 -0.58
N ALA A 48 12.62 -15.93 -0.25
CA ALA A 48 13.34 -14.73 -0.68
C ALA A 48 13.49 -14.63 -2.21
N GLU A 49 13.44 -15.77 -2.92
CA GLU A 49 13.44 -15.80 -4.39
C GLU A 49 12.16 -15.20 -4.98
N VAL A 50 11.01 -15.35 -4.31
CA VAL A 50 9.75 -14.74 -4.74
C VAL A 50 9.76 -13.26 -4.42
N LEU A 51 10.06 -12.88 -3.19
CA LEU A 51 10.12 -11.49 -2.76
C LEU A 51 11.25 -11.30 -1.75
N GLU A 52 12.36 -10.71 -2.19
CA GLU A 52 13.54 -10.46 -1.36
C GLU A 52 13.29 -9.38 -0.32
N GLU A 53 12.83 -8.21 -0.75
CA GLU A 53 12.53 -7.06 0.11
C GLU A 53 11.11 -6.57 -0.17
N PHE A 54 10.38 -6.16 0.86
CA PHE A 54 8.96 -5.80 0.69
C PHE A 54 8.77 -4.61 -0.27
N GLN A 55 9.73 -3.69 -0.36
CA GLN A 55 9.69 -2.57 -1.31
C GLN A 55 9.61 -3.02 -2.78
N HIS A 56 10.10 -4.23 -3.10
CA HIS A 56 10.00 -4.80 -4.45
C HIS A 56 8.55 -5.04 -4.89
N PHE A 57 7.60 -5.06 -3.95
CA PHE A 57 6.17 -5.01 -4.23
C PHE A 57 5.82 -3.93 -5.26
N TRP A 58 6.49 -2.78 -5.20
CA TRP A 58 6.19 -1.63 -6.06
C TRP A 58 6.87 -1.64 -7.43
N ARG A 59 7.85 -2.53 -7.68
CA ARG A 59 8.51 -2.60 -9.00
C ARG A 59 7.52 -2.90 -10.12
N GLU A 60 7.76 -2.36 -11.30
CA GLU A 60 6.94 -2.60 -12.49
C GLU A 60 6.97 -4.07 -12.94
N ASP A 61 8.12 -4.73 -12.80
CA ASP A 61 8.35 -6.12 -13.22
C ASP A 61 7.92 -7.16 -12.17
N PHE A 62 7.45 -6.72 -10.99
CA PHE A 62 7.00 -7.63 -9.95
C PHE A 62 5.51 -7.94 -10.05
N GLU A 63 5.18 -9.20 -10.32
CA GLU A 63 3.80 -9.70 -10.36
C GLU A 63 3.30 -10.10 -8.96
N VAL A 64 2.24 -9.45 -8.50
CA VAL A 64 1.60 -9.72 -7.20
C VAL A 64 0.60 -10.87 -7.36
N VAL A 65 1.09 -12.11 -7.39
CA VAL A 65 0.25 -13.28 -7.74
C VAL A 65 0.40 -14.50 -6.82
N HIS A 66 1.48 -14.57 -6.04
CA HIS A 66 1.80 -15.73 -5.23
C HIS A 66 0.91 -15.84 -3.99
N ARG A 67 0.29 -17.00 -3.75
CA ARG A 67 -0.56 -17.25 -2.58
C ARG A 67 0.21 -17.02 -1.27
N GLU A 68 1.48 -17.42 -1.26
CA GLU A 68 2.41 -17.24 -0.14
C GLU A 68 2.61 -15.76 0.20
N LEU A 69 2.61 -14.87 -0.81
CA LEU A 69 2.62 -13.42 -0.57
C LEU A 69 1.33 -12.95 0.10
N GLY A 70 0.19 -13.51 -0.27
CA GLY A 70 -1.08 -13.25 0.40
C GLY A 70 -1.04 -13.64 1.88
N CYS A 71 -0.52 -14.84 2.19
CA CYS A 71 -0.33 -15.27 3.57
C CYS A 71 0.67 -14.39 4.33
N ALA A 72 1.76 -13.96 3.69
CA ALA A 72 2.73 -13.05 4.29
C ALA A 72 2.09 -11.69 4.63
N ILE A 73 1.27 -11.14 3.73
CA ILE A 73 0.54 -9.88 3.97
C ILE A 73 -0.42 -10.04 5.17
N ILE A 74 -1.09 -11.18 5.30
CA ILE A 74 -1.95 -11.47 6.48
C ILE A 74 -1.11 -11.46 7.76
N CYS A 75 -0.01 -12.23 7.79
CA CYS A 75 0.90 -12.28 8.93
C CYS A 75 1.40 -10.89 9.34
N MET A 76 1.93 -10.13 8.38
CA MET A 76 2.46 -8.78 8.60
C MET A 76 1.37 -7.84 9.11
N SER A 77 0.16 -7.93 8.56
CA SER A 77 -0.96 -7.09 8.97
C SER A 77 -1.43 -7.40 10.40
N ASN A 78 -1.40 -8.66 10.81
CA ASN A 78 -1.75 -9.06 12.18
C ASN A 78 -0.76 -8.52 13.23
N LYS A 79 0.53 -8.41 12.90
CA LYS A 79 1.55 -7.79 13.78
C LYS A 79 1.21 -6.34 14.14
N PHE A 80 0.50 -5.64 13.26
CA PHE A 80 0.07 -4.26 13.43
C PHE A 80 -1.44 -4.14 13.70
N SER A 81 -2.15 -5.25 13.91
CA SER A 81 -3.61 -5.30 14.10
C SER A 81 -4.41 -4.61 12.98
N LEU A 82 -3.97 -4.75 11.73
CA LEU A 82 -4.56 -4.08 10.56
C LEU A 82 -5.69 -4.87 9.90
N LEU A 83 -5.95 -6.10 10.36
CA LEU A 83 -7.04 -6.96 9.92
C LEU A 83 -8.05 -7.22 11.04
N GLN A 84 -9.27 -7.57 10.65
CA GLN A 84 -10.29 -8.18 11.49
C GLN A 84 -10.14 -9.70 11.47
N ASP A 85 -10.95 -10.40 12.27
CA ASP A 85 -10.92 -11.86 12.41
C ASP A 85 -11.21 -12.62 11.10
N ASP A 86 -11.83 -11.96 10.12
CA ASP A 86 -12.16 -12.52 8.81
C ASP A 86 -11.09 -12.22 7.73
N SER A 87 -9.89 -11.79 8.15
CA SER A 87 -8.78 -11.40 7.28
C SER A 87 -9.11 -10.26 6.31
N ARG A 88 -10.13 -9.44 6.61
CA ARG A 88 -10.39 -8.16 5.93
C ARG A 88 -9.77 -7.01 6.71
N MET A 89 -9.53 -5.90 6.04
CA MET A 89 -8.95 -4.70 6.64
C MET A 89 -9.78 -4.22 7.83
N HIS A 90 -9.11 -3.92 8.93
CA HIS A 90 -9.68 -3.19 10.05
C HIS A 90 -9.60 -1.68 9.76
N HIS A 91 -10.68 -1.08 9.24
CA HIS A 91 -10.69 0.29 8.72
C HIS A 91 -10.14 1.34 9.68
N VAL A 92 -10.51 1.28 10.96
CA VAL A 92 -10.06 2.24 11.98
C VAL A 92 -8.56 2.09 12.25
N ASN A 93 -8.09 0.89 12.59
CA ASN A 93 -6.66 0.62 12.80
C ASN A 93 -5.81 0.96 11.58
N MET A 94 -6.26 0.65 10.35
CA MET A 94 -5.54 1.04 9.14
C MET A 94 -5.43 2.55 9.00
N HIS A 95 -6.54 3.27 9.22
CA HIS A 95 -6.53 4.73 9.17
C HIS A 95 -5.58 5.34 10.22
N ASP A 96 -5.61 4.83 11.45
CA ASP A 96 -4.78 5.33 12.55
C ASP A 96 -3.30 4.96 12.36
N TYR A 97 -3.02 3.76 11.85
CA TYR A 97 -1.67 3.34 11.45
C TYR A 97 -1.10 4.28 10.39
N VAL A 98 -1.85 4.59 9.33
CA VAL A 98 -1.38 5.51 8.28
C VAL A 98 -1.20 6.92 8.82
N LYS A 99 -2.07 7.39 9.73
CA LYS A 99 -1.92 8.69 10.39
C LYS A 99 -0.71 8.79 11.33
N GLY A 100 -0.12 7.66 11.73
CA GLY A 100 1.11 7.64 12.51
C GLY A 100 2.36 8.10 11.74
N PHE A 101 2.29 8.18 10.41
CA PHE A 101 3.39 8.60 9.55
C PHE A 101 3.39 10.12 9.30
N PRO A 102 4.54 10.74 8.94
CA PRO A 102 4.58 12.15 8.57
C PRO A 102 3.58 12.47 7.46
N ASN A 103 2.68 13.44 7.69
CA ASN A 103 1.58 13.82 6.79
C ASN A 103 0.56 12.69 6.52
N GLY A 104 0.48 11.68 7.37
CA GLY A 104 -0.38 10.50 7.19
C GLY A 104 -1.87 10.81 6.98
N GLU A 105 -2.35 11.95 7.49
CA GLU A 105 -3.71 12.43 7.31
C GLU A 105 -4.11 12.62 5.84
N VAL A 106 -3.15 12.95 4.95
CA VAL A 106 -3.46 13.17 3.53
C VAL A 106 -3.68 11.87 2.75
N LEU A 107 -3.19 10.74 3.26
CA LEU A 107 -3.28 9.42 2.61
C LEU A 107 -4.31 8.51 3.26
N SER A 108 -4.46 8.54 4.59
CA SER A 108 -5.22 7.58 5.39
C SER A 108 -6.59 7.20 4.80
N GLY A 109 -7.45 8.20 4.55
CA GLY A 109 -8.77 7.96 3.98
C GLY A 109 -8.72 7.38 2.56
N LYS A 110 -7.77 7.83 1.73
CA LYS A 110 -7.64 7.34 0.36
C LYS A 110 -7.16 5.90 0.30
N LEU A 111 -6.17 5.54 1.13
CA LEU A 111 -5.64 4.19 1.22
C LEU A 111 -6.72 3.20 1.65
N VAL A 112 -7.48 3.53 2.72
CA VAL A 112 -8.60 2.72 3.20
C VAL A 112 -9.67 2.54 2.12
N GLU A 113 -10.02 3.61 1.40
CA GLU A 113 -10.98 3.56 0.29
C GLU A 113 -10.53 2.58 -0.80
N LEU A 114 -9.28 2.67 -1.26
CA LEU A 114 -8.76 1.82 -2.34
C LEU A 114 -8.71 0.34 -1.94
N ILE A 115 -8.17 0.03 -0.76
CA ILE A 115 -8.12 -1.36 -0.27
C ILE A 115 -9.54 -1.92 -0.15
N HIS A 116 -10.46 -1.18 0.47
CA HIS A 116 -11.83 -1.65 0.65
C HIS A 116 -12.58 -1.86 -0.67
N ASN A 117 -12.33 -1.03 -1.69
CA ASN A 117 -12.90 -1.24 -3.01
C ASN A 117 -12.32 -2.46 -3.73
N CYS A 118 -11.04 -2.78 -3.50
CA CYS A 118 -10.43 -4.01 -3.97
C CYS A 118 -11.01 -5.25 -3.25
N GLU A 119 -11.22 -5.20 -1.93
CA GLU A 119 -11.84 -6.31 -1.16
C GLU A 119 -13.19 -6.72 -1.74
N LYS A 120 -14.05 -5.75 -2.07
CA LYS A 120 -15.38 -6.00 -2.65
C LYS A 120 -15.33 -6.80 -3.95
N GLN A 121 -14.27 -6.66 -4.74
CA GLN A 121 -14.14 -7.37 -6.01
C GLN A 121 -13.83 -8.87 -5.83
N TYR A 122 -13.31 -9.25 -4.66
CA TYR A 122 -12.82 -10.59 -4.38
C TYR A 122 -13.53 -11.25 -3.18
N ASP A 123 -14.67 -10.70 -2.75
CA ASP A 123 -15.41 -11.14 -1.57
C ASP A 123 -15.90 -12.60 -1.64
N THR A 124 -16.02 -13.15 -2.85
CA THR A 124 -16.42 -14.54 -3.09
C THR A 124 -15.28 -15.55 -2.95
N LEU A 125 -14.02 -15.11 -2.81
CA LEU A 125 -12.88 -16.02 -2.63
C LEU A 125 -12.79 -16.49 -1.18
N THR A 126 -12.81 -17.81 -1.01
CA THR A 126 -12.85 -18.48 0.31
C THR A 126 -11.47 -18.73 0.90
N ASP A 127 -10.43 -18.88 0.07
CA ASP A 127 -9.06 -18.94 0.57
C ASP A 127 -8.58 -17.51 0.85
N ASP A 128 -8.30 -17.23 2.12
CA ASP A 128 -7.96 -15.88 2.58
C ASP A 128 -6.63 -15.39 1.99
N CYS A 129 -5.63 -16.26 1.84
CA CYS A 129 -4.35 -15.87 1.25
C CYS A 129 -4.51 -15.52 -0.24
N ASP A 130 -5.23 -16.34 -1.00
CA ASP A 130 -5.55 -16.06 -2.40
C ASP A 130 -6.36 -14.76 -2.53
N ARG A 131 -7.35 -14.54 -1.65
CA ARG A 131 -8.12 -13.30 -1.63
C ARG A 131 -7.20 -12.10 -1.38
N VAL A 132 -6.36 -12.16 -0.36
CA VAL A 132 -5.48 -11.05 0.02
C VAL A 132 -4.47 -10.71 -1.05
N VAL A 133 -3.85 -11.70 -1.74
CA VAL A 133 -2.93 -11.39 -2.84
C VAL A 133 -3.66 -10.74 -4.03
N LYS A 134 -4.90 -11.14 -4.34
CA LYS A 134 -5.71 -10.48 -5.37
C LYS A 134 -6.10 -9.05 -4.99
N VAL A 135 -6.46 -8.82 -3.73
CA VAL A 135 -6.70 -7.48 -3.18
C VAL A 135 -5.44 -6.62 -3.27
N ALA A 136 -4.28 -7.16 -2.90
CA ALA A 136 -3.00 -6.46 -2.97
C ALA A 136 -2.60 -6.11 -4.42
N ALA A 137 -2.83 -7.02 -5.37
CA ALA A 137 -2.59 -6.77 -6.79
C ALA A 137 -3.50 -5.65 -7.32
N CYS A 138 -4.80 -5.69 -6.98
CA CYS A 138 -5.74 -4.63 -7.29
C CYS A 138 -5.32 -3.29 -6.69
N PHE A 139 -4.93 -3.29 -5.41
CA PHE A 139 -4.48 -2.10 -4.71
C PHE A 139 -3.23 -1.49 -5.38
N LYS A 140 -2.25 -2.31 -5.79
CA LYS A 140 -1.07 -1.84 -6.53
C LYS A 140 -1.47 -1.10 -7.80
N VAL A 141 -2.43 -1.63 -8.57
CA VAL A 141 -2.93 -0.99 -9.81
C VAL A 141 -3.65 0.32 -9.50
N ASP A 142 -4.57 0.31 -8.55
CA ASP A 142 -5.36 1.48 -8.19
C ASP A 142 -4.50 2.59 -7.55
N ALA A 143 -3.50 2.21 -6.76
CA ALA A 143 -2.53 3.14 -6.18
C ALA A 143 -1.69 3.83 -7.26
N LYS A 144 -1.26 3.09 -8.29
CA LYS A 144 -0.57 3.66 -9.46
C LYS A 144 -1.49 4.62 -10.23
N ALA A 145 -2.73 4.20 -10.50
CA ALA A 145 -3.72 5.03 -11.20
C ALA A 145 -4.07 6.31 -10.42
N ALA A 146 -4.07 6.25 -9.08
CA ALA A 146 -4.30 7.40 -8.21
C ALA A 146 -3.06 8.28 -7.99
N GLY A 147 -1.89 7.88 -8.52
CA GLY A 147 -0.63 8.60 -8.35
C GLY A 147 -0.04 8.55 -6.94
N ILE A 148 -0.47 7.58 -6.12
CA ILE A 148 0.00 7.44 -4.72
C ILE A 148 1.02 6.30 -4.55
N ALA A 149 1.28 5.53 -5.62
CA ALA A 149 2.31 4.50 -5.62
C ALA A 149 3.71 5.15 -5.53
N PRO A 150 4.55 4.75 -4.56
CA PRO A 150 5.92 5.25 -4.44
C PRO A 150 6.84 4.53 -5.43
N GLU A 151 7.89 5.24 -5.84
CA GLU A 151 9.05 4.59 -6.46
C GLU A 151 9.85 3.85 -5.39
N VAL A 152 10.52 2.75 -5.77
CA VAL A 152 11.37 1.98 -4.84
C VAL A 152 12.41 2.87 -4.15
N ALA A 153 13.05 3.77 -4.91
CA ALA A 153 14.02 4.71 -4.36
C ALA A 153 13.45 5.64 -3.27
N MET A 154 12.14 5.97 -3.31
CA MET A 154 11.49 6.76 -2.25
C MET A 154 11.33 5.97 -0.96
N ILE A 155 11.20 4.64 -1.05
CA ILE A 155 11.09 3.74 0.10
C ILE A 155 12.48 3.57 0.71
N GLU A 156 13.48 3.27 -0.11
CA GLU A 156 14.88 3.14 0.31
C GLU A 156 15.36 4.38 1.07
N ALA A 157 14.99 5.58 0.61
CA ALA A 157 15.34 6.84 1.26
C ALA A 157 14.75 7.04 2.67
N VAL A 158 13.74 6.25 3.06
CA VAL A 158 13.09 6.35 4.38
C VAL A 158 13.22 5.10 5.23
N MET A 159 13.87 4.04 4.74
CA MET A 159 14.05 2.78 5.48
C MET A 159 14.78 2.97 6.81
N GLU A 160 15.84 3.78 6.84
CA GLU A 160 16.62 4.04 8.07
C GLU A 160 15.83 4.75 9.18
N LYS A 161 14.66 5.33 8.88
CA LYS A 161 13.81 6.00 9.88
C LYS A 161 13.09 5.01 10.78
N TYR A 162 13.01 3.76 10.37
CA TYR A 162 12.36 2.70 11.11
C TYR A 162 13.41 1.69 11.50
#